data_AF-A0A9D3NEL6-F1
#
_entry.id   AF-A0A9D3NEL6-F1
#
_cell.length_a   1.000
_cell.length_b   1.000
_cell.length_c   1.000
_cell.angle_alpha   90.00
_cell.angle_beta   90.00
_cell.angle_gamma   90.00
#
_symmetry.space_group_name_H-M   'P 1'
#
loop_
_entity.id
_entity.type
_entity.pdbx_description
1 polymer ?
#
loop_
_entity_poly.entity_id
_entity_poly.type
_entity_poly.pdbx_seq_one_letter_code
_entity_poly.pdbx_strand_id
1 'polypeptide(L)'
;MDKWSILQLQKVFPSCGSILLGQTKIRREHITDVPVPKGAQIKISNDCHHYKASSVTDVRRRLDALLDEVLDYNLLSQNCEHFATFVRYGVAVCNQIPLHKDKEQKDATQLFQDIIAQKSVSTKF
;
A
#
# COMPACT_ATOMS: atom_id res chain seq x y z
N MET A 1 0.89 -14.79 12.90
CA MET A 1 1.54 -15.59 11.83
C MET A 1 2.53 -16.54 12.46
N ASP A 2 2.66 -17.76 11.93
CA ASP A 2 3.58 -18.78 12.40
C ASP A 2 4.96 -18.64 11.74
N LYS A 3 6.00 -19.13 12.42
CA LYS A 3 7.41 -19.02 11.98
C LYS A 3 7.66 -19.59 10.58
N TRP A 4 6.88 -20.59 10.16
CA TRP A 4 7.01 -21.22 8.85
C TRP A 4 6.59 -20.30 7.70
N SER A 5 5.54 -19.50 7.88
CA SER A 5 5.07 -18.53 6.88
C SER A 5 6.07 -17.38 6.68
N ILE A 6 6.75 -16.96 7.75
CA ILE A 6 7.75 -15.88 7.74
C ILE A 6 8.99 -16.26 6.91
N LEU A 7 9.46 -17.50 7.04
CA LEU A 7 10.65 -18.01 6.34
C LEU A 7 10.45 -18.12 4.81
N GLN A 8 9.22 -18.37 4.35
CA GLN A 8 8.91 -18.41 2.92
C GLN A 8 8.88 -16.99 2.32
N LEU A 9 8.33 -16.02 3.03
CA LEU A 9 8.31 -14.62 2.61
C LEU A 9 9.72 -14.01 2.51
N GLN A 10 10.63 -14.36 3.43
CA GLN A 10 12.04 -13.92 3.38
C GLN A 10 12.78 -14.43 2.13
N LYS A 11 12.43 -15.62 1.62
CA LYS A 11 13.05 -16.18 0.41
C LYS A 11 12.58 -15.49 -0.86
N VAL A 12 11.37 -14.93 -0.87
CA VAL A 12 10.78 -14.23 -2.02
C VAL A 12 11.14 -12.73 -2.02
N PHE A 13 11.37 -12.14 -0.85
CA PHE A 13 11.73 -10.72 -0.69
C PHE A 13 13.02 -10.54 0.14
N PRO A 14 14.20 -10.96 -0.38
CA PRO A 14 15.44 -11.03 0.40
C PRO A 14 15.99 -9.66 0.85
N SER A 15 15.60 -8.55 0.22
CA SER A 15 15.99 -7.18 0.64
C SER A 15 15.05 -6.55 1.67
N CYS A 16 13.96 -7.23 2.03
CA CYS A 16 12.90 -6.72 2.90
C CYS A 16 12.99 -7.32 4.32
N GLY A 17 14.18 -7.73 4.76
CA GLY A 17 14.37 -8.47 6.01
C GLY A 17 13.88 -7.79 7.29
N SER A 18 13.74 -6.45 7.31
CA SER A 18 13.14 -5.68 8.42
C SER A 18 11.64 -5.41 8.26
N ILE A 19 11.03 -5.84 7.15
CA ILE A 19 9.66 -5.48 6.73
C ILE A 19 8.62 -6.50 7.23
N LEU A 20 9.01 -7.43 8.09
CA LEU A 20 8.10 -8.44 8.59
C LEU A 20 7.21 -7.96 9.74
N LEU A 21 7.65 -6.95 10.51
CA LEU A 21 6.88 -6.26 11.57
C LEU A 21 7.55 -4.91 11.86
N GLY A 22 6.83 -3.79 11.69
CA GLY A 22 7.32 -2.46 12.02
C GLY A 22 6.31 -1.37 11.62
N GLN A 23 6.53 -0.13 12.06
CA GLN A 23 5.70 0.99 11.61
C GLN A 23 6.17 1.48 10.24
N THR A 24 5.21 1.76 9.36
CA THR A 24 5.43 2.47 8.10
C THR A 24 4.78 3.85 8.19
N LYS A 25 5.33 4.81 7.47
CA LYS A 25 4.73 6.15 7.34
C LYS A 25 4.48 6.47 5.87
N ILE A 26 3.28 6.93 5.56
CA ILE A 26 2.95 7.41 4.22
C ILE A 26 3.58 8.80 4.03
N ARG A 27 4.42 8.93 3.00
CA ARG A 27 5.17 10.15 2.71
C ARG A 27 5.00 10.61 1.27
N ARG A 28 5.21 11.90 1.05
CA ARG A 28 5.33 12.51 -0.28
C ARG A 28 6.76 13.01 -0.43
N GLU A 29 7.44 12.53 -1.46
CA GLU A 29 8.84 12.84 -1.76
C GLU A 29 9.03 13.04 -3.25
N HIS A 30 10.10 13.73 -3.66
CA HIS A 30 10.48 13.80 -5.07
C HIS A 30 11.00 12.42 -5.51
N ILE A 31 10.66 12.00 -6.73
CA ILE A 31 10.93 10.63 -7.18
C ILE A 31 12.44 10.28 -7.20
N THR A 32 13.31 11.27 -7.38
CA THR A 32 14.77 11.09 -7.33
C THR A 32 15.32 10.93 -5.92
N ASP A 33 14.54 11.31 -4.91
CA ASP A 33 14.96 11.30 -3.51
C ASP A 33 14.52 10.01 -2.82
N VAL A 34 13.62 9.24 -3.45
CA VAL A 34 13.17 7.94 -2.95
C VAL A 34 14.35 6.96 -2.98
N PRO A 35 14.79 6.44 -1.82
CA PRO A 35 15.92 5.52 -1.77
C PRO A 35 15.53 4.18 -2.42
N VAL A 36 16.20 3.84 -3.51
CA VAL A 36 16.03 2.56 -4.20
C VAL A 36 17.36 1.82 -4.32
N PRO A 37 17.37 0.47 -4.38
CA PRO A 37 18.58 -0.30 -4.61
C PRO A 37 19.33 0.15 -5.87
N LYS A 38 20.67 0.08 -5.84
CA LYS A 38 21.49 0.40 -7.02
C LYS A 38 21.08 -0.47 -8.21
N GLY A 39 20.84 0.17 -9.36
CA GLY A 39 20.38 -0.51 -10.57
C GLY A 39 18.88 -0.77 -10.65
N ALA A 40 18.10 -0.31 -9.67
CA ALA A 40 16.64 -0.33 -9.75
C ALA A 40 16.14 0.53 -10.93
N GLN A 41 15.08 0.05 -11.57
CA GLN A 41 14.40 0.76 -12.65
C GLN A 41 12.98 1.12 -12.21
N ILE A 42 12.52 2.30 -12.64
CA ILE A 42 11.17 2.77 -12.35
C ILE A 42 10.34 2.61 -13.63
N LYS A 43 9.14 2.05 -13.49
CA LYS A 43 8.17 1.88 -14.57
C LYS A 43 6.79 2.35 -14.10
N ILE A 44 6.03 2.94 -15.02
CA ILE A 44 4.60 3.20 -14.82
C ILE A 44 3.84 1.92 -15.13
N SER A 45 3.16 1.36 -14.12
CA SER A 45 2.52 0.03 -14.17
C SER A 45 1.04 0.12 -13.80
N ASN A 46 0.28 0.84 -14.63
CA ASN A 46 -1.14 1.15 -14.40
C ASN A 46 -2.10 0.06 -14.91
N ASP A 47 -1.56 -0.98 -15.54
CA ASP A 47 -2.22 -2.07 -16.27
C ASP A 47 -2.08 -3.43 -15.56
N CYS A 48 -1.48 -3.47 -14.38
CA CYS A 48 -1.25 -4.72 -13.63
C CYS A 48 -2.51 -5.29 -12.96
N HIS A 49 -3.61 -4.53 -12.89
CA HIS A 49 -4.88 -4.97 -12.32
C HIS A 49 -6.05 -4.58 -13.22
N HIS A 50 -7.13 -5.37 -13.16
CA HIS A 50 -8.33 -5.22 -14.00
C HIS A 50 -9.31 -4.13 -13.52
N TYR A 51 -9.03 -3.47 -12.40
CA TYR A 51 -9.93 -2.47 -11.80
C TYR A 51 -9.93 -1.15 -12.59
N LYS A 52 -11.11 -0.51 -12.64
CA LYS A 52 -11.26 0.81 -13.25
C LYS A 52 -10.63 1.88 -12.34
N ALA A 53 -9.75 2.71 -12.91
CA ALA A 53 -9.18 3.85 -12.19
C ALA A 53 -10.28 4.81 -11.73
N SER A 54 -10.16 5.33 -10.50
CA SER A 54 -11.06 6.37 -10.02
C SER A 54 -10.74 7.73 -10.67
N SER A 55 -11.58 8.73 -10.42
CA SER A 55 -11.34 10.09 -10.87
C SER A 55 -10.03 10.66 -10.31
N VAL A 56 -9.39 11.60 -11.01
CA VAL A 56 -8.20 12.30 -10.51
C VAL A 56 -8.48 12.97 -9.17
N THR A 57 -9.69 13.52 -9.00
CA THR A 57 -10.15 14.13 -7.76
C THR A 57 -10.16 13.12 -6.61
N ASP A 58 -10.69 11.92 -6.82
CA ASP A 58 -10.72 10.88 -5.78
C ASP A 58 -9.33 10.33 -5.45
N VAL A 59 -8.47 10.18 -6.45
CA VAL A 59 -7.06 9.78 -6.25
C VAL A 59 -6.36 10.81 -5.36
N ARG A 60 -6.47 12.10 -5.69
CA ARG A 60 -5.88 13.18 -4.88
C ARG A 60 -6.45 13.23 -3.47
N ARG A 61 -7.78 13.16 -3.33
CA ARG A 61 -8.46 13.13 -2.04
C ARG A 61 -7.92 12.03 -1.11
N ARG A 62 -7.73 10.81 -1.64
CA ARG A 62 -7.17 9.69 -0.87
C ARG A 62 -5.69 9.93 -0.51
N LEU A 63 -4.89 10.40 -1.46
CA LEU A 63 -3.47 10.71 -1.21
C LEU A 63 -3.30 11.75 -0.11
N ASP A 64 -4.05 12.84 -0.19
CA ASP A 64 -3.95 13.94 0.78
C ASP A 64 -4.44 13.50 2.16
N ALA A 65 -5.54 12.75 2.21
CA ALA A 65 -6.08 12.25 3.48
C ALA A 65 -5.16 11.21 4.15
N LEU A 66 -4.48 10.36 3.39
CA LEU A 66 -3.59 9.34 3.95
C LEU A 66 -2.16 9.83 4.19
N LEU A 67 -1.82 11.06 3.80
CA LEU A 67 -0.48 11.61 4.00
C LEU A 67 -0.16 11.70 5.50
N ASP A 68 1.10 11.39 5.83
CA ASP A 68 1.68 11.38 7.17
C ASP A 68 1.13 10.32 8.15
N GLU A 69 0.19 9.48 7.70
CA GLU A 69 -0.31 8.38 8.52
C GLU A 69 0.78 7.35 8.81
N VAL A 70 0.83 6.94 10.08
CA VAL A 70 1.69 5.88 10.57
C VAL A 70 0.86 4.62 10.75
N LEU A 71 1.23 3.54 10.07
CA LEU A 71 0.50 2.27 10.04
C LEU A 71 1.41 1.14 10.49
N ASP A 72 0.83 0.11 11.10
CA ASP A 72 1.55 -1.13 11.35
C ASP A 72 1.74 -1.87 10.04
N TYR A 73 2.97 -1.96 9.56
CA TYR A 73 3.25 -2.60 8.28
C TYR A 73 3.02 -4.11 8.38
N ASN A 74 2.15 -4.62 7.51
CA ASN A 74 1.93 -6.05 7.34
C ASN A 74 2.11 -6.41 5.86
N LEU A 75 3.14 -7.19 5.53
CA LEU A 75 3.41 -7.63 4.15
C LEU A 75 2.21 -8.32 3.48
N LEU A 76 1.39 -9.02 4.25
CA LEU A 76 0.28 -9.82 3.72
C LEU A 76 -0.99 -9.02 3.49
N SER A 77 -1.20 -7.92 4.22
CA SER A 77 -2.45 -7.16 4.16
C SER A 77 -2.27 -5.68 3.88
N GLN A 78 -1.16 -5.07 4.32
CA GLN A 78 -0.95 -3.62 4.35
C GLN A 78 0.40 -3.24 3.73
N ASN A 79 0.74 -3.88 2.61
CA ASN A 79 1.95 -3.56 1.86
C ASN A 79 1.76 -2.36 0.91
N CYS A 80 2.84 -1.96 0.24
CA CYS A 80 2.86 -0.79 -0.63
C CYS A 80 1.94 -0.91 -1.86
N GLU A 81 1.70 -2.12 -2.37
CA GLU A 81 0.81 -2.35 -3.52
C GLU A 81 -0.65 -2.20 -3.11
N HIS A 82 -1.04 -2.69 -1.93
CA HIS A 82 -2.37 -2.47 -1.35
C HIS A 82 -2.67 -0.97 -1.20
N PHE A 83 -1.70 -0.19 -0.71
CA PHE A 83 -1.83 1.27 -0.62
C PHE A 83 -1.98 1.92 -2.00
N ALA A 84 -1.07 1.61 -2.95
CA ALA A 84 -1.09 2.22 -4.28
C ALA A 84 -2.38 1.91 -5.05
N THR A 85 -2.89 0.68 -4.93
CA THR A 85 -4.12 0.23 -5.56
C THR A 85 -5.35 0.80 -4.89
N PHE A 86 -5.38 0.92 -3.56
CA PHE A 86 -6.44 1.62 -2.85
C PHE A 86 -6.53 3.10 -3.29
N VAL A 87 -5.38 3.77 -3.40
CA VAL A 87 -5.30 5.16 -3.90
C VAL A 87 -5.77 5.28 -5.34
N ARG A 88 -5.50 4.30 -6.20
CA ARG A 88 -5.86 4.37 -7.63
C ARG A 88 -7.29 3.95 -7.92
N TYR A 89 -7.76 2.87 -7.29
CA TYR A 89 -8.98 2.14 -7.66
C TYR A 89 -10.07 2.24 -6.58
N GLY A 90 -9.70 2.43 -5.32
CA GLY A 90 -10.62 2.52 -4.18
C GLY A 90 -10.74 1.21 -3.41
N VAL A 91 -10.01 0.20 -3.87
CA VAL A 91 -9.92 -1.13 -3.29
C VAL A 91 -8.45 -1.52 -3.20
N ALA A 92 -8.06 -2.14 -2.09
CA ALA A 92 -6.71 -2.62 -1.87
C ALA A 92 -6.55 -4.01 -2.48
N VAL A 93 -5.67 -4.15 -3.47
CA VAL A 93 -5.36 -5.42 -4.16
C VAL A 93 -3.85 -5.59 -4.32
N CYS A 94 -3.38 -6.82 -4.46
CA CYS A 94 -1.95 -7.10 -4.54
C CYS A 94 -1.66 -8.36 -5.37
N ASN A 95 -0.68 -8.26 -6.27
CA ASN A 95 -0.20 -9.39 -7.08
C ASN A 95 1.10 -10.02 -6.57
N GLN A 96 1.74 -9.41 -5.58
CA GLN A 96 2.95 -9.93 -4.92
C GLN A 96 2.71 -11.15 -4.02
N ILE A 97 1.45 -11.42 -3.61
CA ILE A 97 1.10 -12.55 -2.74
C ILE A 97 0.38 -13.62 -3.55
N PRO A 98 1.01 -14.78 -3.85
CA PRO A 98 0.45 -15.79 -4.76
C PRO A 98 -0.94 -16.29 -4.37
N LEU A 99 -1.24 -16.40 -3.07
CA LEU A 99 -2.52 -16.91 -2.56
C LEU A 99 -3.67 -15.90 -2.64
N HIS A 100 -3.37 -14.61 -2.78
CA HIS A 100 -4.35 -13.51 -2.75
C HIS A 100 -4.28 -12.60 -3.98
N LYS A 101 -3.71 -13.12 -5.07
CA LYS A 101 -3.54 -12.38 -6.34
C LYS A 101 -4.86 -11.82 -6.86
N ASP A 102 -4.85 -10.55 -7.25
CA ASP A 102 -5.98 -9.81 -7.83
C ASP A 102 -7.29 -9.89 -7.05
N LYS A 103 -7.22 -10.23 -5.75
CA LYS A 103 -8.38 -10.26 -4.85
C LYS A 103 -8.29 -9.06 -3.92
N GLU A 104 -9.45 -8.47 -3.65
CA GLU A 104 -9.56 -7.39 -2.69
C GLU A 104 -9.18 -7.89 -1.28
N GLN A 105 -8.26 -7.18 -0.65
CA GLN A 105 -7.98 -7.30 0.77
C GLN A 105 -8.91 -6.35 1.54
N LYS A 106 -10.08 -6.87 1.92
CA LYS A 106 -11.15 -6.08 2.54
C LYS A 106 -10.72 -5.33 3.80
N ASP A 107 -9.89 -5.93 4.64
CA ASP A 107 -9.46 -5.27 5.90
C ASP A 107 -8.58 -4.05 5.61
N ALA A 108 -7.70 -4.12 4.60
CA ALA A 108 -6.90 -3.00 4.16
C ALA A 108 -7.76 -1.92 3.48
N THR A 109 -8.70 -2.32 2.61
CA THR A 109 -9.66 -1.38 2.02
C THR A 109 -10.39 -0.63 3.14
N GLN A 110 -10.92 -1.35 4.13
CA GLN A 110 -11.68 -0.78 5.23
C GLN A 110 -10.80 0.13 6.10
N LEU A 111 -9.60 -0.31 6.47
CA LEU A 111 -8.66 0.50 7.24
C LEU A 111 -8.40 1.86 6.59
N PHE A 112 -8.10 1.89 5.30
CA PHE A 112 -7.86 3.15 4.60
C PHE A 112 -9.13 4.01 4.51
N GLN A 113 -10.30 3.40 4.33
CA GLN A 113 -11.57 4.13 4.36
C GLN A 113 -11.84 4.76 5.73
N ASP A 114 -11.57 4.03 6.81
CA ASP A 114 -11.79 4.49 8.18
C ASP A 114 -10.89 5.68 8.53
N ILE A 115 -9.60 5.62 8.17
CA ILE A 115 -8.66 6.73 8.35
C ILE A 115 -9.15 7.98 7.63
N ILE A 116 -9.59 7.84 6.37
CA ILE A 116 -10.10 8.94 5.57
C ILE A 116 -11.38 9.51 6.17
N ALA A 117 -12.30 8.66 6.63
CA ALA A 117 -13.55 9.05 7.24
C ALA A 117 -13.28 9.86 8.54
N GLN A 118 -12.40 9.37 9.41
CA GLN A 118 -12.02 10.06 10.65
C GLN A 118 -11.47 11.46 10.40
N LYS A 119 -10.58 11.61 9.41
CA LYS A 119 -10.04 12.94 9.05
C LYS A 119 -11.10 13.87 8.49
N SER A 120 -12.04 13.36 7.68
CA SER A 120 -13.12 14.18 7.11
C SER A 120 -14.09 14.72 8.17
N VAL A 121 -14.23 14.03 9.30
CA VAL A 121 -15.02 14.49 10.45
C VAL A 121 -14.24 15.58 11.21
N SER A 122 -12.93 15.40 11.38
CA SER A 122 -12.09 16.34 12.14
C SER A 122 -11.89 17.70 11.47
N THR A 123 -12.04 17.83 10.15
CA THR A 123 -11.87 19.11 9.42
C THR A 123 -13.14 19.97 9.36
N LYS A 124 -14.26 19.52 9.95
CA LYS A 124 -15.52 20.29 10.00
C LYS A 124 -15.64 21.03 11.33
N PHE A 125 -14.95 22.17 11.46
CA PHE A 125 -15.16 23.16 12.53
C PHE A 125 -15.12 24.57 11.94
#